data_AF-F3NFQ6-F1
#
_entry.id   AF-F3NFQ6-F1
#
_cell.length_a   1.000
_cell.length_b   1.000
_cell.length_c   1.000
_cell.angle_alpha   90.00
_cell.angle_beta   90.00
_cell.angle_gamma   90.00
#
_symmetry.space_group_name_H-M   'P 1'
#
loop_
_entity.id
_entity.type
_entity.pdbx_description
1 polymer ?
#
loop_
_entity_poly.entity_id
_entity_poly.type
_entity_poly.pdbx_seq_one_letter_code
_entity_poly.pdbx_strand_id
1 'polypeptide(L)'
;MNFFRHRLLGLPVAPAAALLLAATGCSSADGDTALAVPSPDAKTAKVCRALHRVLPGKLDGRSRNDPGPRSAYTAGWGSPAIILRCGVVRPPKMVDPEVGEGGDPNALPGTVNGVDWLMEKQGDGTWRFTTANRVAYVQVSLPEGMSGQEEGAGVLTGLASAVRKAVPEGIASMT
;
A
#
# COMPACT_ATOMS: atom_id res chain seq x y z
N MET A 1 69.80 51.86 -7.53
CA MET A 1 69.41 53.22 -7.96
C MET A 1 67.93 53.42 -7.65
N ASN A 2 67.53 54.61 -7.19
CA ASN A 2 66.12 55.04 -7.20
C ASN A 2 65.66 55.14 -8.69
N PHE A 3 64.39 55.30 -9.09
CA PHE A 3 63.20 55.95 -8.53
C PHE A 3 61.95 55.13 -8.98
N PHE A 4 60.78 55.15 -8.36
CA PHE A 4 59.95 56.31 -8.04
C PHE A 4 59.25 56.20 -6.68
N ARG A 5 58.87 57.36 -6.14
CA ARG A 5 58.18 57.54 -4.85
C ARG A 5 56.76 58.09 -5.09
N HIS A 6 55.93 58.03 -4.05
CA HIS A 6 54.76 58.92 -3.81
C HIS A 6 53.52 58.65 -4.70
N ARG A 7 52.26 58.92 -4.33
CA ARG A 7 51.50 59.33 -3.10
C ARG A 7 49.99 59.09 -3.46
N LEU A 8 48.97 58.91 -2.62
CA LEU A 8 48.75 58.76 -1.16
C LEU A 8 47.29 58.28 -0.92
N LEU A 9 46.96 57.90 0.32
CA LEU A 9 45.63 58.04 0.99
C LEU A 9 44.36 57.42 0.37
N GLY A 10 43.81 56.41 1.06
CA GLY A 10 42.50 55.80 0.78
C GLY A 10 42.07 54.72 1.79
N LEU A 11 42.24 54.98 3.10
CA LEU A 11 41.75 54.14 4.22
C LEU A 11 40.24 54.38 4.47
N PRO A 12 39.55 53.61 5.34
CA PRO A 12 39.52 52.14 5.48
C PRO A 12 38.10 51.58 5.76
N VAL A 13 37.75 50.36 5.32
CA VAL A 13 36.70 49.55 6.00
C VAL A 13 37.05 48.06 5.98
N ALA A 14 37.22 47.49 7.17
CA ALA A 14 37.13 46.05 7.48
C ALA A 14 35.84 45.85 8.32
N PRO A 15 35.32 44.62 8.60
CA PRO A 15 36.01 43.34 8.56
C PRO A 15 35.20 42.16 7.95
N ALA A 16 35.70 40.95 8.16
CA ALA A 16 35.16 39.69 7.64
C ALA A 16 33.82 39.26 8.28
N ALA A 17 33.02 38.54 7.50
CA ALA A 17 31.97 37.64 7.98
C ALA A 17 31.97 36.37 7.11
N ALA A 18 32.66 35.32 7.57
CA ALA A 18 32.62 34.02 6.92
C ALA A 18 31.30 33.31 7.27
N LEU A 19 30.32 33.41 6.37
CA LEU A 19 29.02 32.74 6.52
C LEU A 19 29.15 31.25 6.20
N LEU A 20 29.36 30.46 7.24
CA LEU A 20 29.18 29.01 7.23
C LEU A 20 27.72 28.68 6.88
N LEU A 21 27.48 28.34 5.61
CA LEU A 21 26.23 27.77 5.14
C LEU A 21 26.11 26.32 5.62
N ALA A 22 25.70 26.16 6.88
CA ALA A 22 25.21 24.89 7.40
C ALA A 22 23.86 24.58 6.73
N ALA A 23 23.93 23.95 5.55
CA ALA A 23 22.74 23.42 4.89
C ALA A 23 22.15 22.32 5.78
N THR A 24 21.00 22.60 6.39
CA THR A 24 20.28 21.70 7.28
C THR A 24 19.90 20.43 6.53
N GLY A 25 20.43 19.29 6.96
CA GLY A 25 19.91 18.00 6.54
C GLY A 25 18.48 17.85 7.04
N CYS A 26 17.50 18.00 6.17
CA CYS A 26 16.14 17.56 6.45
C CYS A 26 16.16 16.04 6.57
N SER A 27 16.19 15.58 7.82
CA SER A 27 15.93 14.20 8.22
C SER A 27 14.71 13.66 7.49
N SER A 28 14.73 12.36 7.22
CA SER A 28 13.63 11.59 6.65
C SER A 28 12.27 12.06 7.19
N ALA A 29 11.47 12.65 6.30
CA ALA A 29 10.04 12.70 6.53
C ALA A 29 9.55 11.26 6.46
N ASP A 30 9.20 10.67 7.61
CA ASP A 30 8.50 9.39 7.67
C ASP A 30 7.23 9.51 6.83
N GLY A 31 7.27 8.90 5.64
CA GLY A 31 6.28 9.09 4.60
C GLY A 31 5.00 8.32 4.88
N ASP A 32 4.28 8.72 5.92
CA ASP A 32 2.92 8.25 6.25
C ASP A 32 1.93 8.82 5.21
N THR A 33 2.12 8.38 3.97
CA THR A 33 1.32 8.76 2.82
C THR A 33 -0.08 8.18 3.00
N ALA A 34 -1.04 9.09 3.24
CA ALA A 34 -2.42 8.73 3.57
C ALA A 34 -2.99 7.71 2.57
N LEU A 35 -3.36 6.53 3.07
CA LEU A 35 -3.85 5.44 2.23
C LEU A 35 -5.18 5.82 1.60
N ALA A 36 -5.29 5.64 0.27
CA ALA A 36 -6.53 5.86 -0.46
C ALA A 36 -7.64 4.89 0.03
N VAL A 37 -8.54 5.40 0.87
CA VAL A 37 -9.69 4.66 1.40
C VAL A 37 -10.73 4.41 0.29
N PRO A 38 -11.20 3.16 0.09
CA PRO A 38 -12.29 2.88 -0.86
C PRO A 38 -13.58 3.62 -0.50
N SER A 39 -14.37 3.99 -1.51
CA SER A 39 -15.70 4.62 -1.36
C SER A 39 -16.82 3.74 -1.94
N PRO A 40 -17.10 2.56 -1.34
CA PRO A 40 -18.10 1.62 -1.84
C PRO A 40 -19.54 2.13 -1.72
N ASP A 41 -20.42 1.60 -2.57
CA ASP A 41 -21.87 1.78 -2.48
C ASP A 41 -22.45 1.32 -1.12
N ALA A 42 -23.68 1.71 -0.78
CA ALA A 42 -24.28 1.43 0.52
C ALA A 42 -24.38 -0.06 0.90
N LYS A 43 -24.59 -0.96 -0.07
CA LYS A 43 -24.67 -2.42 0.10
C LYS A 43 -23.27 -2.99 0.34
N THR A 44 -22.31 -2.64 -0.52
CA THR A 44 -20.89 -3.05 -0.39
C THR A 44 -20.28 -2.51 0.91
N ALA A 45 -20.59 -1.27 1.30
CA ALA A 45 -20.16 -0.66 2.54
C ALA A 45 -20.68 -1.39 3.80
N LYS A 46 -21.91 -1.94 3.75
CA LYS A 46 -22.46 -2.77 4.83
C LYS A 46 -21.65 -4.07 5.01
N VAL A 47 -21.27 -4.70 3.90
CA VAL A 47 -20.44 -5.91 3.86
C VAL A 47 -19.03 -5.62 4.39
N CYS A 48 -18.39 -4.54 3.92
CA CYS A 48 -17.05 -4.17 4.39
C CYS A 48 -16.99 -3.82 5.88
N ARG A 49 -18.00 -3.11 6.41
CA ARG A 49 -18.12 -2.89 7.86
C ARG A 49 -18.28 -4.21 8.64
N ALA A 50 -18.94 -5.22 8.07
CA ALA A 50 -19.04 -6.54 8.69
C ALA A 50 -17.70 -7.27 8.69
N LEU A 51 -16.97 -7.24 7.57
CA LEU A 51 -15.62 -7.81 7.45
C LEU A 51 -14.67 -7.19 8.47
N HIS A 52 -14.58 -5.85 8.53
CA HIS A 52 -13.65 -5.14 9.41
C HIS A 52 -13.80 -5.50 10.90
N ARG A 53 -15.02 -5.86 11.35
CA ARG A 53 -15.30 -6.34 12.73
C ARG A 53 -14.85 -7.77 13.00
N VAL A 54 -14.66 -8.60 11.98
CA VAL A 54 -14.23 -10.01 12.10
C VAL A 54 -12.81 -10.25 11.58
N LEU A 55 -12.11 -9.20 11.14
CA LEU A 55 -10.69 -9.26 10.77
C LEU A 55 -9.83 -9.66 11.98
N PRO A 56 -8.79 -10.48 11.79
CA PRO A 56 -8.00 -11.01 12.88
C PRO A 56 -7.06 -9.94 13.48
N GLY A 57 -6.83 -10.01 14.79
CA GLY A 57 -5.89 -9.13 15.50
C GLY A 57 -4.41 -9.39 15.17
N LYS A 58 -4.11 -10.56 14.56
CA LYS A 58 -2.80 -10.90 13.97
C LYS A 58 -3.01 -11.56 12.61
N LEU A 59 -2.14 -11.28 11.67
CA LEU A 59 -2.11 -11.89 10.34
C LEU A 59 -0.67 -12.22 10.00
N ASP A 60 -0.39 -13.46 9.63
CA ASP A 60 0.98 -13.93 9.32
C ASP A 60 2.02 -13.53 10.40
N GLY A 61 1.69 -13.80 11.68
CA GLY A 61 2.48 -13.40 12.84
C GLY A 61 2.46 -11.90 13.19
N ARG A 62 2.17 -11.01 12.22
CA ARG A 62 2.17 -9.55 12.35
C ARG A 62 0.93 -9.05 13.10
N SER A 63 1.12 -8.18 14.08
CA SER A 63 0.03 -7.54 14.84
C SER A 63 -0.72 -6.50 13.98
N ARG A 64 -2.03 -6.37 14.20
CA ARG A 64 -2.87 -5.37 13.53
C ARG A 64 -2.41 -3.94 13.85
N ASN A 65 -2.22 -3.16 12.81
CA ASN A 65 -1.77 -1.77 12.80
C ASN A 65 -2.47 -1.08 11.62
N ASP A 66 -3.67 -0.54 11.85
CA ASP A 66 -4.51 -0.01 10.77
C ASP A 66 -3.99 1.34 10.23
N PRO A 67 -3.91 1.51 8.90
CA PRO A 67 -3.32 2.70 8.26
C PRO A 67 -4.19 3.95 8.42
N GLY A 68 -3.55 5.12 8.32
CA GLY A 68 -4.23 6.41 8.22
C GLY A 68 -4.78 6.68 6.79
N PRO A 69 -5.91 7.38 6.65
CA PRO A 69 -6.85 7.77 7.70
C PRO A 69 -7.71 6.56 8.14
N ARG A 70 -8.11 6.55 9.42
CA ARG A 70 -8.91 5.46 10.00
C ARG A 70 -10.21 5.26 9.23
N SER A 71 -10.45 4.03 8.77
CA SER A 71 -11.67 3.66 8.04
C SER A 71 -12.11 2.23 8.37
N ALA A 72 -13.41 1.98 8.30
CA ALA A 72 -13.98 0.63 8.36
C ALA A 72 -13.82 -0.15 7.04
N TYR A 73 -13.15 0.41 6.04
CA TYR A 73 -12.86 -0.19 4.73
C TYR A 73 -11.38 -0.51 4.52
N THR A 74 -10.51 -0.13 5.47
CA THR A 74 -9.09 -0.44 5.47
C THR A 74 -8.72 -1.23 6.73
N ALA A 75 -7.62 -1.98 6.66
CA ALA A 75 -6.93 -2.56 7.80
C ALA A 75 -5.45 -2.80 7.45
N GLY A 76 -4.60 -2.92 8.46
CA GLY A 76 -3.17 -3.14 8.27
C GLY A 76 -2.57 -4.11 9.30
N TRP A 77 -1.47 -4.79 8.95
CA TRP A 77 -0.73 -5.64 9.89
C TRP A 77 0.78 -5.48 9.72
N GLY A 78 1.47 -5.15 10.82
CA GLY A 78 2.91 -4.92 10.87
C GLY A 78 3.36 -3.52 10.42
N SER A 79 4.67 -3.39 10.25
CA SER A 79 5.35 -2.27 9.57
C SER A 79 6.67 -2.81 8.98
N PRO A 80 6.90 -2.75 7.65
CA PRO A 80 5.94 -2.33 6.63
C PRO A 80 4.70 -3.25 6.63
N ALA A 81 3.55 -2.68 6.28
CA ALA A 81 2.25 -3.25 6.60
C ALA A 81 1.65 -4.06 5.43
N ILE A 82 1.13 -5.26 5.71
CA ILE A 82 0.14 -5.91 4.83
C ILE A 82 -1.12 -5.04 4.86
N ILE A 83 -1.60 -4.57 3.71
CA ILE A 83 -2.74 -3.65 3.63
C ILE A 83 -3.96 -4.37 3.04
N LEU A 84 -5.09 -4.31 3.75
CA LEU A 84 -6.39 -4.74 3.22
C LEU A 84 -7.26 -3.52 2.90
N ARG A 85 -7.92 -3.55 1.73
CA ARG A 85 -8.89 -2.57 1.24
C ARG A 85 -10.15 -3.30 0.79
N CYS A 86 -11.29 -3.04 1.42
CA CYS A 86 -12.57 -3.65 1.07
C CYS A 86 -13.47 -2.69 0.29
N GLY A 87 -14.16 -3.20 -0.73
CA GLY A 87 -15.04 -2.40 -1.57
C GLY A 87 -14.28 -1.65 -2.66
N VAL A 88 -13.20 -2.26 -3.18
CA VAL A 88 -12.53 -1.77 -4.38
C VAL A 88 -13.37 -2.07 -5.63
N VAL A 89 -13.14 -1.32 -6.70
CA VAL A 89 -13.68 -1.64 -8.03
C VAL A 89 -13.15 -2.98 -8.53
N ARG A 90 -13.91 -3.67 -9.39
CA ARG A 90 -13.47 -4.94 -10.00
C ARG A 90 -12.18 -4.71 -10.81
N PRO A 91 -11.07 -5.39 -10.52
CA PRO A 91 -9.85 -5.29 -11.33
C PRO A 91 -10.14 -5.76 -12.78
N PRO A 92 -9.61 -5.09 -13.82
CA PRO A 92 -9.80 -5.51 -15.21
C PRO A 92 -9.35 -6.95 -15.46
N LYS A 93 -8.23 -7.36 -14.85
CA LYS A 93 -7.67 -8.72 -14.91
C LYS A 93 -8.58 -9.81 -14.34
N MET A 94 -9.66 -9.47 -13.62
CA MET A 94 -10.66 -10.43 -13.14
C MET A 94 -11.64 -10.89 -14.24
N VAL A 95 -11.73 -10.18 -15.36
CA VAL A 95 -12.58 -10.52 -16.51
C VAL A 95 -11.78 -10.70 -17.81
N ASP A 96 -10.47 -10.83 -17.67
CA ASP A 96 -9.54 -11.06 -18.77
C ASP A 96 -9.43 -12.56 -19.04
N PRO A 97 -9.75 -13.05 -20.26
CA PRO A 97 -9.66 -14.47 -20.58
C PRO A 97 -8.22 -14.99 -20.48
N GLU A 98 -7.20 -14.18 -20.76
CA GLU A 98 -5.80 -14.62 -20.64
C GLU A 98 -5.45 -15.02 -19.19
N VAL A 99 -6.06 -14.36 -18.20
CA VAL A 99 -5.90 -14.72 -16.79
C VAL A 99 -6.63 -16.03 -16.49
N GLY A 100 -7.87 -16.17 -16.95
CA GLY A 100 -8.68 -17.39 -16.75
C GLY A 100 -8.08 -18.64 -17.39
N GLU A 101 -7.38 -18.48 -18.52
CA GLU A 101 -6.71 -19.54 -19.28
C GLU A 101 -5.25 -19.76 -18.83
N GLY A 102 -4.72 -18.93 -17.93
CA GLY A 102 -3.33 -19.02 -17.43
C GLY A 102 -2.25 -18.53 -18.40
N GLY A 103 -2.64 -17.74 -19.40
CA GLY A 103 -1.74 -17.10 -20.36
C GLY A 103 -1.11 -15.78 -19.89
N ASP A 104 -1.68 -15.13 -18.87
CA ASP A 104 -1.11 -13.89 -18.31
C ASP A 104 0.12 -14.19 -17.42
N PRO A 105 1.30 -13.58 -17.70
CA PRO A 105 2.53 -13.84 -16.94
C PRO A 105 2.60 -13.18 -15.55
N ASN A 106 1.68 -12.26 -15.25
CA ASN A 106 1.63 -11.47 -14.00
C ASN A 106 0.34 -11.66 -13.21
N ALA A 107 -0.69 -12.31 -13.76
CA ALA A 107 -1.96 -12.52 -13.08
C ALA A 107 -2.50 -13.95 -13.24
N LEU A 108 -2.96 -14.55 -12.14
CA LEU A 108 -3.57 -15.88 -12.14
C LEU A 108 -4.80 -15.97 -11.21
N PRO A 109 -5.77 -16.84 -11.51
CA PRO A 109 -6.81 -17.23 -10.57
C PRO A 109 -6.27 -18.27 -9.57
N GLY A 110 -6.82 -18.28 -8.36
CA GLY A 110 -6.57 -19.37 -7.41
C GLY A 110 -7.52 -19.34 -6.21
N THR A 111 -7.85 -20.52 -5.68
CA THR A 111 -8.73 -20.66 -4.52
C THR A 111 -7.91 -21.03 -3.29
N VAL A 112 -7.99 -20.21 -2.23
CA VAL A 112 -7.35 -20.48 -0.93
C VAL A 112 -8.43 -20.63 0.13
N ASN A 113 -8.52 -21.82 0.73
CA ASN A 113 -9.47 -22.17 1.78
C ASN A 113 -10.93 -21.78 1.45
N GLY A 114 -11.39 -22.08 0.22
CA GLY A 114 -12.76 -21.78 -0.23
C GLY A 114 -13.05 -20.29 -0.42
N VAL A 115 -12.02 -19.48 -0.68
CA VAL A 115 -12.14 -18.11 -1.18
C VAL A 115 -11.35 -18.03 -2.47
N ASP A 116 -12.01 -17.60 -3.54
CA ASP A 116 -11.36 -17.37 -4.84
C ASP A 116 -10.65 -16.03 -4.84
N TRP A 117 -9.48 -15.97 -5.49
CA TRP A 117 -8.65 -14.79 -5.61
C TRP A 117 -8.14 -14.65 -7.04
N LEU A 118 -8.17 -13.40 -7.53
CA LEU A 118 -7.23 -12.93 -8.54
C LEU A 118 -5.92 -12.60 -7.82
N MET A 119 -4.80 -13.18 -8.26
CA MET A 119 -3.46 -12.95 -7.71
C MET A 119 -2.61 -12.24 -8.76
N GLU A 120 -2.09 -11.05 -8.44
CA GLU A 120 -1.44 -10.14 -9.38
C GLU A 120 -0.05 -9.73 -8.87
N LYS A 121 1.00 -10.06 -9.63
CA LYS A 121 2.33 -9.46 -9.46
C LYS A 121 2.32 -8.04 -10.03
N GLN A 122 2.66 -7.07 -9.21
CA GLN A 122 2.71 -5.66 -9.60
C GLN A 122 4.04 -5.33 -10.31
N GLY A 123 4.08 -4.20 -11.01
CA GLY A 123 5.27 -3.77 -11.79
C GLY A 123 6.50 -3.43 -10.93
N ASP A 124 6.31 -3.16 -9.65
CA ASP A 124 7.36 -2.99 -8.63
C ASP A 124 7.83 -4.32 -8.01
N GLY A 125 7.23 -5.45 -8.40
CA GLY A 125 7.51 -6.78 -7.87
C GLY A 125 6.71 -7.16 -6.63
N THR A 126 5.93 -6.25 -6.04
CA THR A 126 5.01 -6.55 -4.94
C THR A 126 3.83 -7.43 -5.41
N TRP A 127 3.06 -7.96 -4.47
CA TRP A 127 1.91 -8.81 -4.76
C TRP A 127 0.61 -8.22 -4.27
N ARG A 128 -0.42 -8.33 -5.11
CA ARG A 128 -1.78 -7.90 -4.84
C ARG A 128 -2.74 -9.05 -5.06
N PHE A 129 -3.65 -9.27 -4.13
CA PHE A 129 -4.67 -10.30 -4.20
C PHE A 129 -6.04 -9.63 -4.09
N THR A 130 -6.97 -9.94 -5.00
CA THR A 130 -8.35 -9.43 -4.92
C THR A 130 -9.32 -10.60 -4.96
N THR A 131 -10.20 -10.73 -3.97
CA THR A 131 -11.20 -11.82 -3.95
C THR A 131 -12.03 -11.84 -5.23
N ALA A 132 -12.17 -12.97 -5.89
CA ALA A 132 -13.14 -13.19 -6.97
C ALA A 132 -14.45 -13.77 -6.41
N ASN A 133 -15.52 -13.77 -7.21
CA ASN A 133 -16.82 -14.39 -6.86
C ASN A 133 -17.42 -13.94 -5.51
N ARG A 134 -17.22 -12.67 -5.13
CA ARG A 134 -17.78 -12.05 -3.92
C ARG A 134 -18.63 -10.82 -4.23
N VAL A 135 -19.64 -10.57 -3.40
CA VAL A 135 -20.52 -9.38 -3.49
C VAL A 135 -19.84 -8.06 -3.07
N ALA A 136 -18.61 -8.13 -2.53
CA ALA A 136 -17.74 -7.00 -2.27
C ALA A 136 -16.30 -7.46 -2.50
N TYR A 137 -15.53 -6.70 -3.29
CA TYR A 137 -14.15 -7.07 -3.59
C TYR A 137 -13.21 -6.63 -2.46
N VAL A 138 -12.50 -7.61 -1.89
CA VAL A 138 -11.48 -7.41 -0.87
C VAL A 138 -10.12 -7.53 -1.52
N GLN A 139 -9.39 -6.43 -1.55
CA GLN A 139 -8.01 -6.34 -2.05
C GLN A 139 -7.04 -6.41 -0.87
N VAL A 140 -5.95 -7.14 -1.03
CA VAL A 140 -4.84 -7.27 -0.10
C VAL A 140 -3.55 -6.98 -0.87
N SER A 141 -2.72 -6.07 -0.37
CA SER A 141 -1.39 -5.81 -0.90
C SER A 141 -0.33 -6.23 0.10
N LEU A 142 0.68 -6.96 -0.36
CA LEU A 142 1.89 -7.21 0.40
C LEU A 142 2.86 -6.04 0.21
N PRO A 143 3.54 -5.56 1.26
CA PRO A 143 4.66 -4.64 1.13
C PRO A 143 5.86 -5.34 0.46
N GLU A 144 6.83 -4.54 0.03
CA GLU A 144 8.10 -4.99 -0.52
C GLU A 144 8.80 -6.02 0.38
N GLY A 145 9.50 -6.96 -0.27
CA GLY A 145 10.27 -8.01 0.39
C GLY A 145 9.48 -9.27 0.78
N MET A 146 8.14 -9.27 0.75
CA MET A 146 7.35 -10.51 0.87
C MET A 146 7.00 -11.11 -0.49
N SER A 147 7.11 -12.43 -0.61
CA SER A 147 6.73 -13.16 -1.82
C SER A 147 5.23 -13.47 -1.86
N GLY A 148 4.67 -13.56 -3.06
CA GLY A 148 3.29 -14.00 -3.25
C GLY A 148 3.07 -15.50 -3.07
N GLN A 149 4.14 -16.31 -3.17
CA GLN A 149 4.05 -17.78 -3.12
C GLN A 149 4.20 -18.32 -1.69
N GLU A 150 5.18 -17.82 -0.93
CA GLU A 150 5.46 -18.32 0.43
C GLU A 150 4.60 -17.58 1.47
N GLU A 151 4.79 -16.28 1.64
CA GLU A 151 4.05 -15.49 2.64
C GLU A 151 2.61 -15.19 2.20
N GLY A 152 2.41 -14.92 0.90
CA GLY A 152 1.07 -14.70 0.33
C GLY A 152 0.07 -15.81 0.67
N ALA A 153 0.48 -17.07 0.62
CA ALA A 153 -0.37 -18.21 0.99
C ALA A 153 -0.79 -18.19 2.48
N GLY A 154 0.10 -17.79 3.38
CA GLY A 154 -0.18 -17.60 4.81
C GLY A 154 -1.16 -16.45 5.07
N VAL A 155 -0.97 -15.33 4.37
CA VAL A 155 -1.86 -14.15 4.42
C VAL A 155 -3.27 -14.48 3.94
N LEU A 156 -3.41 -15.13 2.78
CA LEU A 156 -4.73 -15.52 2.24
C LEU A 156 -5.40 -16.57 3.14
N THR A 157 -4.64 -17.53 3.67
CA THR A 157 -5.11 -18.53 4.64
C THR A 157 -5.69 -17.87 5.91
N GLY A 158 -4.96 -16.91 6.49
CA GLY A 158 -5.37 -16.20 7.70
C GLY A 158 -6.61 -15.33 7.52
N LEU A 159 -6.83 -14.78 6.32
CA LEU A 159 -8.01 -13.96 5.99
C LEU A 159 -9.23 -14.79 5.59
N ALA A 160 -9.07 -15.98 5.04
CA ALA A 160 -10.16 -16.74 4.41
C ALA A 160 -11.38 -16.96 5.33
N SER A 161 -11.17 -17.25 6.61
CA SER A 161 -12.28 -17.43 7.58
C SER A 161 -13.11 -16.15 7.78
N ALA A 162 -12.44 -15.00 7.91
CA ALA A 162 -13.09 -13.70 8.04
C ALA A 162 -13.85 -13.31 6.76
N VAL A 163 -13.24 -13.55 5.58
CA VAL A 163 -13.87 -13.31 4.28
C VAL A 163 -15.12 -14.18 4.09
N ARG A 164 -15.03 -15.51 4.25
CA ARG A 164 -16.21 -16.39 4.11
C ARG A 164 -17.35 -16.02 5.07
N LYS A 165 -17.02 -15.61 6.30
CA LYS A 165 -18.01 -15.24 7.33
C LYS A 165 -18.74 -13.92 7.02
N ALA A 166 -18.05 -12.95 6.44
CA ALA A 166 -18.58 -11.59 6.28
C ALA A 166 -18.96 -11.21 4.85
N VAL A 167 -18.39 -11.88 3.85
CA VAL A 167 -18.50 -11.53 2.42
C VAL A 167 -19.14 -12.69 1.65
N PRO A 168 -20.45 -12.63 1.39
CA PRO A 168 -21.16 -13.63 0.59
C PRO A 168 -20.61 -13.79 -0.83
N GLU A 169 -20.84 -14.97 -1.40
CA GLU A 169 -20.57 -15.26 -2.80
C GLU A 169 -21.54 -14.51 -3.73
N GLY A 170 -21.07 -14.20 -4.94
CA GLY A 170 -21.79 -13.45 -5.95
C GLY A 170 -20.88 -12.50 -6.71
N ILE A 171 -21.43 -11.44 -7.29
CA ILE A 171 -20.67 -10.42 -8.02
C ILE A 171 -21.04 -9.05 -7.43
N ALA A 172 -20.04 -8.20 -7.18
CA ALA A 172 -20.29 -6.84 -6.69
C ALA A 172 -20.98 -5.97 -7.75
N SER A 173 -21.77 -5.00 -7.32
CA SER A 173 -22.42 -4.04 -8.23
C SER A 173 -21.36 -3.16 -8.90
N MET A 174 -21.48 -2.96 -10.22
CA MET A 174 -20.52 -2.16 -11.03
C MET A 174 -20.87 -0.66 -11.01
N THR A 175 -21.05 -0.09 -9.82
CA THR A 175 -21.40 1.33 -9.58
C THR A 175 -20.26 2.09 -8.94
#